data_AF-A0A0B4GSP5-F1
#
_entry.id   AF-A0A0B4GSP5-F1
#
_cell.length_a   1.000
_cell.length_b   1.000
_cell.length_c   1.000
_cell.angle_alpha   90.00
_cell.angle_beta   90.00
_cell.angle_gamma   90.00
#
_symmetry.space_group_name_H-M   'P 1'
#
loop_
_entity.id
_entity.type
_entity.pdbx_description
1 polymer ?
#
loop_
_entity_poly.entity_id
_entity_poly.type
_entity_poly.pdbx_seq_one_letter_code
_entity_poly.pdbx_strand_id
1 'polypeptide(L)'
;MKCSYNARDQGYGNNSSQRQNLVGAGAKKDVKVEAKEGKGNFVLTGAVSHHNTKLVYFRKKDGKLALTWRVETDVRFNWLLRYVNAYHSDTIHNVVDYVSDLATYQVYLWTVNDRTKGGRTSLNDHWNTAASPFTWLSDGQNNYTTTRGNNATAQDNPTGGDDNESNYRPDSPRDTFVHPYGPSQSDPTSYKDASITQLFFAANKYHDLLYVLGFDEKGGNFQGNNNGKGEQGNDAVVLFSQDGSGTNNANVVVHQYTHGRKQTIPITVFTLNLYT
;
A
#
# COMPACT_ATOMS: atom_id res chain seq x y z
N MET A 1 -29.53 16.87 -21.47
CA MET A 1 -30.14 15.73 -22.21
C MET A 1 -30.60 14.70 -21.20
N LYS A 2 -31.88 14.31 -21.23
CA LYS A 2 -32.41 13.18 -20.47
C LYS A 2 -31.95 11.90 -21.14
N CYS A 3 -31.23 11.04 -20.43
CA CYS A 3 -31.11 9.63 -20.80
C CYS A 3 -31.55 8.78 -19.61
N SER A 4 -32.70 8.15 -19.75
CA SER A 4 -33.16 7.02 -18.95
C SER A 4 -32.48 5.76 -19.47
N TYR A 5 -31.91 4.94 -18.58
CA TYR A 5 -31.55 3.57 -18.93
C TYR A 5 -31.89 2.58 -17.81
N ASN A 6 -32.54 1.50 -18.23
CA ASN A 6 -32.87 0.32 -17.44
C ASN A 6 -31.59 -0.50 -17.18
N ALA A 7 -31.20 -0.66 -15.92
CA ALA A 7 -30.19 -1.64 -15.54
C ALA A 7 -30.89 -2.99 -15.36
N ARG A 8 -30.76 -3.86 -16.37
CA ARG A 8 -31.02 -5.29 -16.24
C ARG A 8 -30.00 -5.90 -15.29
N ASP A 9 -30.48 -6.79 -14.43
CA ASP A 9 -29.69 -7.71 -13.61
C ASP A 9 -28.56 -8.34 -14.43
N GLN A 10 -27.33 -8.09 -14.01
CA GLN A 10 -26.17 -8.91 -14.33
C GLN A 10 -25.81 -9.62 -13.03
N GLY A 11 -26.34 -10.84 -12.87
CA GLY A 11 -26.00 -11.70 -11.76
C GLY A 11 -24.51 -12.03 -11.80
N TYR A 12 -23.83 -11.85 -10.67
CA TYR A 12 -22.51 -12.42 -10.43
C TYR A 12 -22.46 -13.08 -9.06
N GLY A 13 -22.34 -14.41 -9.14
CA GLY A 13 -21.78 -15.38 -8.21
C GLY A 13 -21.66 -15.03 -6.73
N ASN A 14 -22.34 -15.83 -5.91
CA ASN A 14 -21.93 -16.13 -4.54
C ASN A 14 -20.44 -16.45 -4.50
N ASN A 15 -19.62 -15.56 -3.91
CA ASN A 15 -18.30 -15.93 -3.43
C ASN A 15 -18.25 -15.70 -1.92
N SER A 16 -18.21 -16.82 -1.22
CA SER A 16 -18.35 -16.99 0.22
C SER A 16 -17.08 -16.62 0.99
N SER A 17 -16.66 -15.36 0.92
CA SER A 17 -15.62 -14.83 1.80
C SER A 17 -15.87 -13.38 2.21
N GLN A 18 -17.10 -13.08 2.63
CA GLN A 18 -17.38 -11.84 3.36
C GLN A 18 -16.85 -11.96 4.79
N ARG A 19 -15.55 -11.72 4.99
CA ARG A 19 -15.02 -11.48 6.34
C ARG A 19 -15.32 -10.03 6.72
N GLN A 20 -16.23 -9.88 7.68
CA GLN A 20 -16.48 -8.63 8.38
C GLN A 20 -15.21 -8.18 9.11
N ASN A 21 -14.41 -7.32 8.49
CA ASN A 21 -13.39 -6.55 9.23
C ASN A 21 -14.07 -5.29 9.79
N LEU A 22 -14.58 -5.44 11.01
CA LEU A 22 -15.06 -4.38 11.88
C LEU A 22 -13.88 -3.70 12.58
N VAL A 23 -13.35 -2.59 12.05
CA VAL A 23 -12.61 -1.60 12.84
C VAL A 23 -12.86 -0.20 12.29
N GLY A 24 -13.14 0.75 13.19
CA GLY A 24 -13.53 2.11 12.86
C GLY A 24 -12.44 2.89 12.13
N ALA A 25 -12.73 3.27 10.89
CA ALA A 25 -12.00 4.33 10.21
C ALA A 25 -12.55 5.66 10.71
N GLY A 26 -11.73 6.42 11.44
CA GLY A 26 -11.96 7.85 11.66
C GLY A 26 -12.18 8.52 10.31
N ALA A 27 -13.13 9.46 10.26
CA ALA A 27 -13.46 10.18 9.04
C ALA A 27 -12.18 10.74 8.39
N LYS A 28 -11.84 10.26 7.18
CA LYS A 28 -10.74 10.83 6.38
C LYS A 28 -11.05 12.32 6.18
N LYS A 29 -10.09 13.16 6.59
CA LYS A 29 -10.22 14.62 6.73
C LYS A 29 -10.46 15.37 5.41
N ASP A 30 -10.35 14.68 4.27
CA ASP A 30 -10.29 15.29 2.94
C ASP A 30 -11.57 15.13 2.10
N VAL A 31 -12.63 14.52 2.65
CA VAL A 31 -13.92 14.42 1.95
C VAL A 31 -14.86 15.50 2.48
N LYS A 32 -15.04 16.56 1.68
CA LYS A 32 -16.03 17.61 1.97
C LYS A 32 -17.38 17.21 1.38
N VAL A 33 -18.41 17.31 2.20
CA VAL A 33 -19.81 17.15 1.77
C VAL A 33 -20.43 18.53 1.85
N GLU A 34 -20.75 19.11 0.69
CA GLU A 34 -21.49 20.36 0.62
C GLU A 34 -22.91 20.09 0.14
N ALA A 35 -23.89 20.54 0.92
CA ALA A 35 -25.28 20.56 0.51
C ALA A 35 -25.47 21.71 -0.49
N LYS A 36 -26.00 21.43 -1.68
CA LYS A 36 -26.53 22.47 -2.55
C LYS A 36 -28.04 22.61 -2.35
N GLU A 37 -28.57 23.81 -2.57
CA GLU A 37 -30.01 24.05 -2.58
C GLU A 37 -30.72 23.09 -3.56
N GLY A 38 -31.68 22.34 -3.03
CA GLY A 38 -32.40 21.27 -3.72
C GLY A 38 -32.28 19.95 -2.96
N LYS A 39 -33.42 19.39 -2.53
CA LYS A 39 -33.48 18.13 -1.78
C LYS A 39 -32.70 17.03 -2.50
N GLY A 40 -31.64 16.52 -1.85
CA GLY A 40 -30.99 15.24 -2.21
C GLY A 40 -29.72 15.32 -3.04
N ASN A 41 -29.19 16.52 -3.34
CA ASN A 41 -27.94 16.64 -4.11
C ASN A 41 -26.76 16.98 -3.19
N PHE A 42 -25.83 16.03 -3.07
CA PHE A 42 -24.54 16.23 -2.41
C PHE A 42 -23.44 16.14 -3.48
N VAL A 43 -22.47 17.06 -3.45
CA VAL A 43 -21.27 16.94 -4.29
C VAL A 43 -20.19 16.24 -3.46
N LEU A 44 -19.68 15.14 -3.99
CA LEU A 44 -18.50 14.46 -3.49
C LEU A 44 -17.33 14.85 -4.40
N THR A 45 -16.28 15.43 -3.83
CA THR A 45 -15.05 15.74 -4.56
C THR A 45 -14.00 14.66 -4.29
N GLY A 46 -13.31 14.18 -5.34
CA GLY A 46 -12.19 13.23 -5.23
C GLY A 46 -12.43 11.79 -5.70
N ALA A 47 -13.57 11.42 -6.29
CA ALA A 47 -13.75 10.10 -6.91
C ALA A 47 -13.39 10.10 -8.40
N VAL A 48 -12.92 8.95 -8.89
CA VAL A 48 -12.34 8.79 -10.24
C VAL A 48 -13.42 8.45 -11.29
N SER A 49 -14.65 8.14 -10.87
CA SER A 49 -15.77 7.77 -11.75
C SER A 49 -17.17 8.14 -11.18
N HIS A 50 -18.25 7.81 -11.91
CA HIS A 50 -19.63 8.13 -11.52
C HIS A 50 -20.02 7.46 -10.19
N HIS A 51 -20.60 8.24 -9.28
CA HIS A 51 -20.93 7.80 -7.93
C HIS A 51 -22.36 7.26 -7.91
N ASN A 52 -22.57 6.07 -7.34
CA ASN A 52 -23.91 5.52 -7.13
C ASN A 52 -24.33 5.77 -5.68
N THR A 53 -25.52 6.34 -5.49
CA THR A 53 -26.09 6.57 -4.16
C THR A 53 -27.45 5.89 -4.08
N LYS A 54 -27.63 5.04 -3.06
CA LYS A 54 -28.90 4.36 -2.80
C LYS A 54 -29.32 4.56 -1.35
N LEU A 55 -30.59 4.86 -1.13
CA LEU A 55 -31.17 4.88 0.21
C LEU A 55 -31.51 3.45 0.64
N VAL A 56 -30.94 2.99 1.77
CA VAL A 56 -31.08 1.61 2.27
C VAL A 56 -31.21 1.60 3.78
N TYR A 57 -31.80 0.54 4.34
CA TYR A 57 -31.69 0.26 5.77
C TYR A 57 -30.39 -0.52 6.07
N PHE A 58 -29.64 -0.06 7.07
CA PHE A 58 -28.43 -0.72 7.58
C PHE A 58 -28.68 -1.23 9.01
N ARG A 59 -28.30 -2.49 9.29
CA ARG A 59 -28.38 -3.06 10.63
C ARG A 59 -27.15 -2.67 11.43
N LYS A 60 -27.32 -1.83 12.45
CA LYS A 60 -26.27 -1.39 13.36
C LYS A 60 -25.80 -2.54 14.27
N LYS A 61 -24.67 -2.33 14.96
CA LYS A 61 -24.10 -3.30 15.93
C LYS A 61 -25.06 -3.62 17.08
N ASP A 62 -25.90 -2.66 17.48
CA ASP A 62 -26.94 -2.83 18.51
C ASP A 62 -28.18 -3.60 18.01
N GLY A 63 -28.15 -4.09 16.78
CA GLY A 63 -29.24 -4.84 16.16
C GLY A 63 -30.36 -3.98 15.58
N LYS A 64 -30.38 -2.66 15.81
CA LYS A 64 -31.41 -1.76 15.29
C LYS A 64 -31.13 -1.38 13.83
N LEU A 65 -32.19 -1.06 13.08
CA LEU A 65 -32.07 -0.54 11.73
C LEU A 65 -31.85 0.98 11.74
N ALA A 66 -30.98 1.46 10.87
CA ALA A 66 -30.80 2.87 10.55
C ALA A 66 -31.10 3.08 9.07
N LEU A 67 -31.79 4.17 8.74
CA LEU A 67 -31.92 4.60 7.35
C LEU A 67 -30.59 5.28 6.93
N THR A 68 -30.03 4.84 5.81
CA THR A 68 -28.68 5.24 5.39
C THR A 68 -28.60 5.50 3.89
N TRP A 69 -27.76 6.46 3.50
CA TRP A 69 -27.23 6.55 2.15
C TRP A 69 -26.08 5.57 2.01
N ARG A 70 -26.23 4.57 1.13
CA ARG A 70 -25.12 3.76 0.62
C ARG A 70 -24.45 4.52 -0.50
N VAL A 71 -23.32 5.13 -0.19
CA VAL A 71 -22.51 5.93 -1.11
C VAL A 71 -21.38 5.08 -1.64
N GLU A 72 -21.36 4.90 -2.95
CA GLU A 72 -20.35 4.13 -3.66
C GLU A 72 -19.32 5.06 -4.29
N THR A 73 -18.06 4.89 -3.92
CA THR A 73 -16.94 5.68 -4.45
C THR A 73 -15.80 4.77 -4.85
N ASP A 74 -15.44 4.85 -6.12
CA ASP A 74 -14.15 4.35 -6.63
C ASP A 74 -13.09 5.44 -6.42
N VAL A 75 -12.10 5.13 -5.59
CA VAL A 75 -10.96 6.01 -5.27
C VAL A 75 -9.63 5.38 -5.71
N ARG A 76 -9.62 4.77 -6.92
CA ARG A 76 -8.48 4.13 -7.59
C ARG A 76 -8.05 2.78 -6.98
N PHE A 77 -7.74 2.73 -5.69
CA PHE A 77 -7.29 1.49 -4.99
C PHE A 77 -8.29 0.97 -3.97
N ASN A 78 -9.40 1.69 -3.79
CA ASN A 78 -10.44 1.27 -2.87
C ASN A 78 -11.78 1.51 -3.56
N TRP A 79 -12.69 0.56 -3.44
CA TRP A 79 -14.04 0.66 -3.92
C TRP A 79 -14.93 0.67 -2.70
N LEU A 80 -15.18 1.86 -2.18
CA LEU A 80 -15.82 2.04 -0.91
C LEU A 80 -17.34 2.08 -1.06
N LEU A 81 -18.04 1.28 -0.29
CA LEU A 81 -19.42 1.54 0.11
C LEU A 81 -19.44 2.15 1.51
N ARG A 82 -19.88 3.38 1.62
CA ARG A 82 -20.10 4.05 2.91
C ARG A 82 -21.58 4.07 3.24
N TYR A 83 -21.96 3.67 4.44
CA TYR A 83 -23.32 3.68 4.95
C TYR A 83 -23.50 4.89 5.87
N VAL A 84 -23.79 6.04 5.29
CA VAL A 84 -23.95 7.33 5.99
C VAL A 84 -25.37 7.45 6.51
N ASN A 85 -25.59 7.89 7.74
CA ASN A 85 -26.92 8.11 8.28
C ASN A 85 -27.70 9.12 7.42
N ALA A 86 -28.93 8.77 7.04
CA ALA A 86 -29.75 9.61 6.16
C ALA A 86 -30.19 10.94 6.79
N TYR A 87 -30.21 11.03 8.13
CA TYR A 87 -30.62 12.22 8.89
C TYR A 87 -29.45 12.99 9.50
N HIS A 88 -28.27 12.35 9.62
CA HIS A 88 -27.09 12.89 10.28
C HIS A 88 -25.85 12.58 9.43
N SER A 89 -25.53 13.45 8.47
CA SER A 89 -24.48 13.20 7.48
C SER A 89 -23.06 13.08 8.07
N ASP A 90 -22.88 13.49 9.32
CA ASP A 90 -21.67 13.33 10.13
C ASP A 90 -21.52 11.91 10.72
N THR A 91 -22.58 11.09 10.67
CA THR A 91 -22.60 9.76 11.25
C THR A 91 -22.45 8.68 10.16
N ILE A 92 -21.33 7.97 10.17
CA ILE A 92 -21.07 6.81 9.29
C ILE A 92 -21.27 5.52 10.09
N HIS A 93 -22.25 4.69 9.69
CA HIS A 93 -22.54 3.43 10.37
C HIS A 93 -21.60 2.30 9.97
N ASN A 94 -21.11 2.32 8.72
CA ASN A 94 -20.18 1.32 8.20
C ASN A 94 -19.45 1.81 6.94
N VAL A 95 -18.29 1.23 6.67
CA VAL A 95 -17.56 1.35 5.40
C VAL A 95 -17.15 -0.06 4.96
N VAL A 96 -17.54 -0.44 3.75
CA VAL A 96 -17.10 -1.69 3.10
C VAL A 96 -16.16 -1.29 1.98
N ASP A 97 -15.04 -1.98 1.84
CA ASP A 97 -14.15 -1.85 0.70
C ASP A 97 -14.25 -3.12 -0.16
N TYR A 98 -14.58 -2.96 -1.44
CA TYR A 98 -14.71 -4.04 -2.40
C TYR A 98 -13.43 -4.36 -3.15
N VAL A 99 -12.36 -3.57 -2.99
CA VAL A 99 -11.09 -3.92 -3.64
C VAL A 99 -10.54 -5.20 -3.03
N SER A 100 -10.59 -6.26 -3.82
CA SER A 100 -9.90 -7.53 -3.60
C SER A 100 -8.55 -7.60 -4.33
N ASP A 101 -8.18 -6.55 -5.07
CA ASP A 101 -6.97 -6.49 -5.89
C ASP A 101 -5.78 -6.09 -5.02
N LEU A 102 -5.36 -7.04 -4.20
CA LEU A 102 -4.12 -6.93 -3.45
C LEU A 102 -2.96 -7.08 -4.41
N ALA A 103 -1.94 -6.23 -4.22
CA ALA A 103 -0.70 -6.35 -4.96
C ALA A 103 -0.14 -7.78 -4.84
N THR A 104 0.24 -8.34 -5.97
CA THR A 104 0.85 -9.68 -6.04
C THR A 104 2.36 -9.55 -6.02
N TYR A 105 3.05 -10.27 -5.14
CA TYR A 105 4.51 -10.31 -5.07
C TYR A 105 5.01 -11.74 -5.24
N GLN A 106 5.93 -11.99 -6.17
CA GLN A 106 6.68 -13.25 -6.24
C GLN A 106 8.03 -13.10 -5.54
N VAL A 107 8.16 -13.64 -4.34
CA VAL A 107 9.33 -13.43 -3.46
C VAL A 107 9.68 -14.68 -2.66
N TYR A 108 10.89 -14.71 -2.11
CA TYR A 108 11.20 -15.53 -0.95
C TYR A 108 10.49 -14.95 0.27
N LEU A 109 9.79 -15.81 1.01
CA LEU A 109 9.05 -15.43 2.21
C LEU A 109 9.99 -14.94 3.31
N TRP A 110 9.46 -14.15 4.25
CA TRP A 110 10.21 -13.69 5.44
C TRP A 110 10.86 -14.84 6.25
N THR A 111 10.25 -16.03 6.23
CA THR A 111 10.78 -17.23 6.91
C THR A 111 11.88 -17.94 6.12
N VAL A 112 12.16 -17.53 4.88
CA VAL A 112 13.16 -18.12 4.01
C VAL A 112 14.36 -17.18 3.95
N ASN A 113 15.41 -17.52 4.72
CA ASN A 113 16.59 -16.69 4.85
C ASN A 113 17.34 -16.48 3.53
N ASP A 114 17.45 -17.53 2.71
CA ASP A 114 18.18 -17.48 1.44
C ASP A 114 17.65 -18.53 0.45
N ARG A 115 18.08 -18.40 -0.81
CA ARG A 115 17.63 -19.24 -1.93
C ARG A 115 17.87 -20.74 -1.76
N THR A 116 18.74 -21.17 -0.85
CA THR A 116 19.02 -22.60 -0.58
C THR A 116 18.03 -23.21 0.42
N LYS A 117 17.25 -22.38 1.12
CA LYS A 117 16.32 -22.79 2.19
C LYS A 117 14.87 -22.89 1.74
N GLY A 118 14.55 -22.53 0.51
CA GLY A 118 13.20 -22.58 -0.01
C GLY A 118 13.09 -22.02 -1.42
N GLY A 119 11.88 -22.03 -1.96
CA GLY A 119 11.54 -21.43 -3.26
C GLY A 119 10.83 -20.08 -3.12
N ARG A 120 10.74 -19.35 -4.24
CA ARG A 120 9.89 -18.15 -4.32
C ARG A 120 8.42 -18.56 -4.38
N THR A 121 7.58 -17.79 -3.72
CA THR A 121 6.12 -17.99 -3.67
C THR A 121 5.43 -16.71 -4.16
N SER A 122 4.34 -16.86 -4.90
CA SER A 122 3.46 -15.74 -5.26
C SER A 122 2.44 -15.52 -4.16
N LEU A 123 2.41 -14.32 -3.63
CA LEU A 123 1.57 -13.93 -2.51
C LEU A 123 0.73 -12.73 -2.92
N ASN A 124 -0.53 -12.75 -2.50
CA ASN A 124 -1.38 -11.57 -2.46
C ASN A 124 -1.38 -11.14 -0.98
N ASP A 125 -0.25 -10.59 -0.53
CA ASP A 125 0.00 -10.47 0.92
C ASP A 125 -0.44 -9.11 1.46
N HIS A 126 -1.17 -9.19 2.56
CA HIS A 126 -1.79 -8.09 3.27
C HIS A 126 -0.72 -7.42 4.13
N TRP A 127 -0.33 -6.22 3.74
CA TRP A 127 0.27 -5.26 4.66
C TRP A 127 -0.55 -5.20 5.95
N ASN A 128 0.13 -5.06 7.08
CA ASN A 128 -0.58 -4.86 8.34
C ASN A 128 -1.25 -3.50 8.28
N THR A 129 -2.59 -3.44 8.17
CA THR A 129 -3.32 -2.17 8.00
C THR A 129 -3.17 -1.20 9.17
N ALA A 130 -2.74 -1.67 10.35
CA ALA A 130 -2.42 -0.78 11.47
C ALA A 130 -1.06 -0.10 11.28
N ALA A 131 -0.06 -0.86 10.78
CA ALA A 131 1.29 -0.37 10.53
C ALA A 131 1.41 0.40 9.20
N SER A 132 0.74 -0.09 8.16
CA SER A 132 0.73 0.42 6.79
C SER A 132 -0.70 0.80 6.37
N PRO A 133 -1.29 1.85 6.96
CA PRO A 133 -2.68 2.26 6.69
C PRO A 133 -2.90 2.75 5.26
N PHE A 134 -1.83 3.09 4.55
CA PHE A 134 -1.85 3.50 3.15
C PHE A 134 -1.47 2.37 2.20
N THR A 135 -1.38 1.11 2.65
CA THR A 135 -0.70 0.04 1.91
C THR A 135 0.82 0.31 1.80
N TRP A 136 1.55 -0.58 1.13
CA TRP A 136 2.96 -0.33 0.81
C TRP A 136 3.16 0.52 -0.44
N LEU A 137 2.11 0.74 -1.24
CA LEU A 137 2.16 1.42 -2.55
C LEU A 137 1.56 2.83 -2.53
N SER A 138 1.35 3.42 -1.35
CA SER A 138 0.94 4.82 -1.20
C SER A 138 1.60 5.45 0.01
N ASP A 139 1.71 6.78 0.00
CA ASP A 139 2.14 7.64 1.10
C ASP A 139 0.96 8.44 1.72
N GLY A 140 -0.27 8.10 1.32
CA GLY A 140 -1.49 8.80 1.73
C GLY A 140 -1.83 10.02 0.89
N GLN A 141 -0.92 10.52 0.04
CA GLN A 141 -1.18 11.59 -0.92
C GLN A 141 -1.20 11.06 -2.36
N ASN A 142 -0.18 10.28 -2.69
CA ASN A 142 0.02 9.67 -3.99
C ASN A 142 -0.10 8.16 -3.88
N ASN A 143 -0.43 7.53 -4.98
CA ASN A 143 -0.37 6.09 -5.10
C ASN A 143 0.52 5.72 -6.28
N TYR A 144 1.25 4.63 -6.10
CA TYR A 144 2.34 4.20 -6.93
C TYR A 144 2.03 2.83 -7.51
N THR A 145 2.44 2.61 -8.76
CA THR A 145 2.38 1.31 -9.46
C THR A 145 3.76 0.64 -9.46
N THR A 146 4.67 1.11 -8.61
CA THR A 146 6.08 0.73 -8.54
C THR A 146 6.47 0.50 -7.09
N THR A 147 7.67 -0.03 -6.82
CA THR A 147 8.24 -0.25 -5.48
C THR A 147 8.54 1.03 -4.69
N ARG A 148 7.51 1.83 -4.40
CA ARG A 148 7.54 3.09 -3.65
C ARG A 148 6.27 3.24 -2.83
N GLY A 149 6.41 3.72 -1.59
CA GLY A 149 5.28 4.13 -0.76
C GLY A 149 5.75 4.73 0.56
N ASN A 150 4.88 4.66 1.58
CA ASN A 150 5.12 5.35 2.85
C ASN A 150 6.36 4.87 3.59
N ASN A 151 6.59 3.57 3.64
CA ASN A 151 7.62 2.98 4.50
C ASN A 151 8.99 2.97 3.82
N ALA A 152 9.00 2.75 2.49
CA ALA A 152 10.22 2.60 1.71
C ALA A 152 10.05 2.97 0.24
N THR A 153 11.18 3.25 -0.42
CA THR A 153 11.34 3.31 -1.87
C THR A 153 12.52 2.43 -2.29
N ALA A 154 12.29 1.52 -3.24
CA ALA A 154 13.33 0.64 -3.76
C ALA A 154 13.57 0.89 -5.25
N GLN A 155 14.85 0.87 -5.63
CA GLN A 155 15.34 1.11 -6.99
C GLN A 155 16.69 0.40 -7.19
N ASP A 156 17.14 0.30 -8.44
CA ASP A 156 18.55 -0.02 -8.70
C ASP A 156 19.47 1.15 -8.32
N ASN A 157 20.78 0.89 -8.24
CA ASN A 157 21.78 1.95 -8.11
C ASN A 157 23.12 1.57 -8.74
N PRO A 158 23.17 1.31 -10.06
CA PRO A 158 24.39 0.83 -10.71
C PRO A 158 25.55 1.83 -10.65
N THR A 159 25.27 3.12 -10.46
CA THR A 159 26.30 4.17 -10.34
C THR A 159 26.87 4.29 -8.93
N GLY A 160 26.19 3.75 -7.92
CA GLY A 160 26.56 3.94 -6.50
C GLY A 160 26.37 5.38 -6.00
N GLY A 161 25.57 6.19 -6.69
CA GLY A 161 25.26 7.56 -6.29
C GLY A 161 24.08 7.65 -5.32
N ASP A 162 23.68 8.88 -4.98
CA ASP A 162 22.62 9.14 -3.99
C ASP A 162 21.23 9.35 -4.61
N ASP A 163 21.09 9.24 -5.94
CA ASP A 163 19.81 9.47 -6.61
C ASP A 163 18.80 8.35 -6.31
N ASN A 164 17.74 8.70 -5.61
CA ASN A 164 16.64 7.80 -5.27
C ASN A 164 15.31 8.21 -5.92
N GLU A 165 15.29 9.26 -6.74
CA GLU A 165 14.06 9.69 -7.41
C GLU A 165 14.05 9.21 -8.86
N SER A 166 15.15 9.37 -9.61
CA SER A 166 15.22 9.05 -11.03
C SER A 166 15.74 7.64 -11.36
N ASN A 167 16.40 6.99 -10.39
CA ASN A 167 16.88 5.62 -10.53
C ASN A 167 15.74 4.64 -10.86
N TYR A 168 16.09 3.57 -11.56
CA TYR A 168 15.11 2.67 -12.16
C TYR A 168 14.44 1.79 -11.10
N ARG A 169 13.15 1.58 -11.27
CA ARG A 169 12.31 0.69 -10.49
C ARG A 169 11.25 0.04 -11.39
N PRO A 170 10.86 -1.21 -11.14
CA PRO A 170 9.86 -1.89 -11.96
C PRO A 170 8.49 -1.24 -11.79
N ASP A 171 7.89 -0.82 -12.90
CA ASP A 171 6.51 -0.34 -12.94
C ASP A 171 5.56 -1.48 -13.32
N SER A 172 4.54 -1.71 -12.50
CA SER A 172 3.51 -2.73 -12.68
C SER A 172 2.14 -2.09 -12.48
N PRO A 173 1.49 -1.57 -13.54
CA PRO A 173 0.20 -0.89 -13.45
C PRO A 173 -0.98 -1.72 -12.92
N ARG A 174 -0.80 -3.03 -12.76
CA ARG A 174 -1.76 -3.97 -12.18
C ARG A 174 -1.30 -4.49 -10.82
N ASP A 175 -0.34 -3.80 -10.20
CA ASP A 175 0.28 -4.15 -8.92
C ASP A 175 0.74 -5.61 -8.86
N THR A 176 1.21 -6.15 -9.99
CA THR A 176 1.66 -7.54 -10.14
C THR A 176 3.18 -7.56 -10.29
N PHE A 177 3.89 -7.70 -9.17
CA PHE A 177 5.34 -7.72 -9.07
C PHE A 177 5.86 -9.17 -9.14
N VAL A 178 5.68 -9.76 -10.31
CA VAL A 178 6.08 -11.15 -10.62
C VAL A 178 7.16 -11.11 -11.68
N HIS A 179 8.41 -11.13 -11.24
CA HIS A 179 9.58 -10.99 -12.11
C HIS A 179 10.38 -12.31 -12.17
N PRO A 180 10.93 -12.68 -13.35
CA PRO A 180 11.73 -13.88 -13.49
C PRO A 180 13.00 -13.80 -12.62
N TYR A 181 13.31 -14.88 -11.92
CA TYR A 181 14.59 -15.09 -11.26
C TYR A 181 14.86 -16.59 -11.17
N GLY A 182 16.05 -16.98 -11.58
CA GLY A 182 16.58 -18.33 -11.44
C GLY A 182 17.92 -18.30 -10.71
N PRO A 183 18.20 -19.26 -9.81
CA PRO A 183 19.45 -19.32 -9.05
C PRO A 183 20.71 -19.53 -9.91
N SER A 184 20.54 -19.92 -11.18
CA SER A 184 21.61 -20.10 -12.15
C SER A 184 21.96 -18.84 -12.95
N GLN A 185 21.20 -17.74 -12.80
CA GLN A 185 21.53 -16.49 -13.46
C GLN A 185 22.77 -15.87 -12.82
N SER A 186 23.80 -15.63 -13.63
CA SER A 186 25.09 -15.10 -13.18
C SER A 186 25.22 -13.59 -13.34
N ASP A 187 24.40 -12.97 -14.20
CA ASP A 187 24.38 -11.52 -14.42
C ASP A 187 23.32 -10.85 -13.54
N PRO A 188 23.70 -10.05 -12.53
CA PRO A 188 22.77 -9.34 -11.66
C PRO A 188 21.77 -8.45 -12.38
N THR A 189 22.21 -7.81 -13.46
CA THR A 189 21.36 -6.88 -14.20
C THR A 189 20.17 -7.59 -14.84
N SER A 190 20.31 -8.89 -15.16
CA SER A 190 19.27 -9.72 -15.77
C SER A 190 18.09 -10.05 -14.83
N TYR A 191 18.25 -9.85 -13.52
CA TYR A 191 17.22 -10.11 -12.51
C TYR A 191 16.98 -8.92 -11.57
N LYS A 192 17.37 -7.70 -11.99
CA LYS A 192 17.26 -6.49 -11.17
C LYS A 192 15.84 -6.23 -10.67
N ASP A 193 14.80 -6.48 -11.48
CA ASP A 193 13.41 -6.27 -11.07
C ASP A 193 13.04 -7.20 -9.90
N ALA A 194 13.38 -8.49 -10.00
CA ALA A 194 13.14 -9.45 -8.92
C ALA A 194 13.92 -9.06 -7.65
N SER A 195 15.14 -8.54 -7.79
CA SER A 195 15.97 -8.04 -6.69
C SER A 195 15.35 -6.83 -6.00
N ILE A 196 14.90 -5.83 -6.77
CA ILE A 196 14.24 -4.62 -6.26
C ILE A 196 12.94 -4.99 -5.53
N THR A 197 12.11 -5.85 -6.15
CA THR A 197 10.86 -6.34 -5.55
C THR A 197 11.11 -7.11 -4.25
N GLN A 198 12.11 -8.00 -4.21
CA GLN A 198 12.44 -8.77 -3.01
C GLN A 198 12.89 -7.87 -1.86
N LEU A 199 13.72 -6.87 -2.15
CA LEU A 199 14.21 -5.90 -1.17
C LEU A 199 13.06 -5.04 -0.63
N PHE A 200 12.22 -4.53 -1.52
CA PHE A 200 11.02 -3.77 -1.14
C PHE A 200 10.08 -4.57 -0.23
N PHE A 201 9.81 -5.82 -0.60
CA PHE A 201 8.96 -6.72 0.19
C PHE A 201 9.53 -6.97 1.59
N ALA A 202 10.82 -7.32 1.68
CA ALA A 202 11.46 -7.64 2.94
C ALA A 202 11.49 -6.43 3.89
N ALA A 203 11.83 -5.24 3.38
CA ALA A 203 11.85 -4.02 4.17
C ALA A 203 10.47 -3.64 4.70
N ASN A 204 9.42 -3.72 3.87
CA ASN A 204 8.06 -3.42 4.30
C ASN A 204 7.52 -4.44 5.30
N LYS A 205 7.80 -5.74 5.12
CA LYS A 205 7.45 -6.76 6.14
C LYS A 205 8.15 -6.49 7.46
N TYR A 206 9.40 -6.07 7.42
CA TYR A 206 10.15 -5.75 8.62
C TYR A 206 9.62 -4.49 9.32
N HIS A 207 9.27 -3.45 8.55
CA HIS A 207 8.56 -2.27 9.06
C HIS A 207 7.28 -2.68 9.80
N ASP A 208 6.41 -3.47 9.15
CA ASP A 208 5.14 -3.88 9.74
C ASP A 208 5.33 -4.73 11.02
N LEU A 209 6.36 -5.58 11.05
CA LEU A 209 6.73 -6.36 12.23
C LEU A 209 7.21 -5.44 13.37
N LEU A 210 8.17 -4.55 13.08
CA LEU A 210 8.73 -3.63 14.07
C LEU A 210 7.66 -2.68 14.64
N TYR A 211 6.72 -2.24 13.81
CA TYR A 211 5.58 -1.44 14.24
C TYR A 211 4.77 -2.15 15.33
N VAL A 212 4.42 -3.41 15.11
CA VAL A 212 3.69 -4.23 16.09
C VAL A 212 4.50 -4.45 17.37
N LEU A 213 5.83 -4.44 17.26
CA LEU A 213 6.75 -4.55 18.40
C LEU A 213 7.02 -3.20 19.11
N GLY A 214 6.39 -2.10 18.68
CA GLY A 214 6.46 -0.80 19.35
C GLY A 214 7.41 0.21 18.70
N PHE A 215 8.04 -0.11 17.56
CA PHE A 215 8.70 0.89 16.72
C PHE A 215 7.67 1.54 15.80
N ASP A 216 6.77 2.31 16.41
CA ASP A 216 5.73 3.10 15.76
C ASP A 216 6.19 4.55 15.50
N GLU A 217 5.28 5.43 15.09
CA GLU A 217 5.61 6.83 14.80
C GLU A 217 6.23 7.56 16.01
N LYS A 218 5.77 7.25 17.23
CA LYS A 218 6.33 7.82 18.48
C LYS A 218 7.64 7.15 18.88
N GLY A 219 7.82 5.90 18.50
CA GLY A 219 9.07 5.16 18.60
C GLY A 219 10.16 5.63 17.63
N GLY A 220 9.85 6.59 16.74
CA GLY A 220 10.79 7.13 15.75
C GLY A 220 10.99 6.22 14.55
N ASN A 221 9.93 5.55 14.12
CA ASN A 221 9.97 4.70 12.94
C ASN A 221 10.12 5.47 11.63
N PHE A 222 10.46 4.75 10.56
CA PHE A 222 10.75 5.33 9.25
C PHE A 222 9.51 5.33 8.36
N GLN A 223 8.91 6.50 8.17
CA GLN A 223 7.72 6.71 7.35
C GLN A 223 7.71 8.10 6.68
N GLY A 224 7.33 8.15 5.40
CA GLY A 224 7.14 9.42 4.70
C GLY A 224 6.05 10.29 5.35
N ASN A 225 4.95 9.67 5.76
CA ASN A 225 3.79 10.31 6.36
C ASN A 225 3.38 9.58 7.64
N ASN A 226 3.55 10.24 8.78
CA ASN A 226 3.19 9.74 10.11
C ASN A 226 1.68 9.82 10.40
N ASN A 227 0.87 10.28 9.45
CA ASN A 227 -0.59 10.35 9.56
C ASN A 227 -1.08 11.08 10.84
N GLY A 228 -0.33 12.09 11.29
CA GLY A 228 -0.64 12.85 12.50
C GLY A 228 -0.46 12.09 13.83
N LYS A 229 0.26 10.95 13.84
CA LYS A 229 0.45 10.12 15.05
C LYS A 229 1.63 10.53 15.95
N GLY A 230 2.43 11.50 15.53
CA GLY A 230 3.56 12.03 16.29
C GLY A 230 4.85 12.09 15.47
N GLU A 231 5.89 12.68 16.07
CA GLU A 231 7.23 12.88 15.50
C GLU A 231 7.25 13.49 14.08
N GLN A 232 8.43 13.55 13.46
CA GLN A 232 8.60 14.06 12.10
C GLN A 232 8.71 12.90 11.12
N GLY A 233 7.86 12.88 10.08
CA GLY A 233 7.97 11.93 8.95
C GLY A 233 9.02 12.36 7.93
N ASN A 234 8.77 12.10 6.64
CA ASN A 234 9.70 12.32 5.53
C ASN A 234 11.02 11.52 5.64
N ASP A 235 10.98 10.38 6.34
CA ASP A 235 12.15 9.54 6.60
C ASP A 235 11.98 8.09 6.11
N ALA A 236 11.08 7.88 5.12
CA ALA A 236 10.94 6.61 4.42
C ALA A 236 12.30 6.04 3.98
N VAL A 237 12.47 4.73 4.12
CA VAL A 237 13.74 4.05 3.84
C VAL A 237 14.02 4.01 2.34
N VAL A 238 15.21 4.44 1.95
CA VAL A 238 15.72 4.37 0.58
C VAL A 238 16.52 3.08 0.44
N LEU A 239 16.07 2.21 -0.47
CA LEU A 239 16.61 0.88 -0.69
C LEU A 239 17.29 0.84 -2.06
N PHE A 240 18.62 0.74 -2.06
CA PHE A 240 19.39 0.57 -3.29
C PHE A 240 19.72 -0.91 -3.51
N SER A 241 19.11 -1.49 -4.53
CA SER A 241 19.37 -2.86 -4.97
C SER A 241 20.52 -2.89 -5.97
N GLN A 242 21.44 -3.85 -5.80
CA GLN A 242 22.62 -4.00 -6.69
C GLN A 242 23.44 -2.71 -6.77
N ASP A 243 23.68 -2.12 -5.60
CA ASP A 243 24.38 -0.85 -5.47
C ASP A 243 25.83 -0.95 -5.99
N GLY A 244 26.20 -0.04 -6.89
CA GLY A 244 27.49 0.00 -7.58
C GLY A 244 28.62 0.64 -6.79
N SER A 245 28.37 1.14 -5.57
CA SER A 245 29.41 1.74 -4.72
C SER A 245 30.40 0.71 -4.14
N GLY A 246 30.11 -0.59 -4.28
CA GLY A 246 30.98 -1.66 -3.80
C GLY A 246 30.51 -3.06 -4.21
N THR A 247 31.14 -4.07 -3.62
CA THR A 247 30.74 -5.49 -3.74
C THR A 247 30.97 -6.21 -2.42
N ASN A 248 30.37 -7.39 -2.25
CA ASN A 248 30.54 -8.27 -1.09
C ASN A 248 30.16 -7.67 0.27
N ASN A 249 29.26 -6.68 0.28
CA ASN A 249 28.83 -6.03 1.51
C ASN A 249 27.38 -5.49 1.43
N ALA A 250 26.84 -5.09 2.57
CA ALA A 250 25.65 -4.26 2.66
C ALA A 250 25.85 -3.27 3.81
N ASN A 251 25.37 -2.04 3.63
CA ASN A 251 25.48 -1.01 4.67
C ASN A 251 24.09 -0.51 5.05
N VAL A 252 23.99 0.08 6.25
CA VAL A 252 22.81 0.82 6.70
C VAL A 252 23.32 2.16 7.20
N VAL A 253 22.82 3.24 6.61
CA VAL A 253 23.10 4.60 7.05
C VAL A 253 21.89 5.10 7.82
N VAL A 254 22.07 5.27 9.13
CA VAL A 254 21.11 5.93 10.01
C VAL A 254 21.68 7.30 10.39
N HIS A 255 21.06 8.38 9.91
CA HIS A 255 21.48 9.74 10.23
C HIS A 255 21.19 10.08 11.70
N GLN A 256 22.14 10.75 12.36
CA GLN A 256 21.88 11.37 13.67
C GLN A 256 20.76 12.41 13.51
N TYR A 257 19.82 12.43 14.45
CA TYR A 257 18.51 13.10 14.33
C TYR A 257 17.66 12.47 13.21
N THR A 258 17.19 11.24 13.47
CA THR A 258 16.48 10.36 12.50
C THR A 258 15.21 10.97 11.94
N HIS A 259 14.51 11.74 12.76
CA HIS A 259 13.27 12.44 12.42
C HIS A 259 13.48 13.43 11.27
N GLY A 260 12.75 13.26 10.17
CA GLY A 260 12.83 14.17 9.02
C GLY A 260 13.90 13.87 7.98
N ARG A 261 14.69 12.79 8.13
CA ARG A 261 15.75 12.43 7.18
C ARG A 261 15.59 11.00 6.70
N LYS A 262 15.50 10.82 5.38
CA LYS A 262 15.48 9.48 4.75
C LYS A 262 16.71 8.68 5.20
N GLN A 263 16.49 7.45 5.64
CA GLN A 263 17.57 6.50 5.94
C GLN A 263 17.87 5.67 4.70
N THR A 264 19.13 5.28 4.50
CA THR A 264 19.55 4.60 3.27
C THR A 264 20.12 3.22 3.59
N ILE A 265 19.65 2.20 2.89
CA ILE A 265 20.18 0.83 2.94
C ILE A 265 20.65 0.44 1.53
N PRO A 266 21.94 0.63 1.22
CA PRO A 266 22.54 0.07 0.01
C PRO A 266 22.90 -1.41 0.18
N ILE A 267 22.43 -2.24 -0.75
CA ILE A 267 22.79 -3.66 -0.86
C ILE A 267 23.63 -3.86 -2.13
N THR A 268 24.90 -4.23 -1.95
CA THR A 268 25.80 -4.48 -3.08
C THR A 268 25.71 -5.93 -3.55
N VAL A 269 26.20 -6.17 -4.78
CA VAL A 269 26.31 -7.53 -5.31
C VAL A 269 27.46 -8.27 -4.60
N PHE A 270 27.23 -9.52 -4.19
CA PHE A 270 28.29 -10.41 -3.73
C PHE A 270 29.00 -11.04 -4.93
N THR A 271 30.29 -10.73 -5.10
CA THR A 271 31.24 -11.36 -6.03
C THR A 271 32.25 -12.16 -5.22
N LEU A 272 31.80 -13.25 -4.59
CA LEU A 272 32.70 -14.19 -3.93
C LEU A 272 33.44 -14.99 -5.02
N ASN A 273 34.61 -14.50 -5.43
CA ASN A 273 35.63 -15.36 -6.03
C ASN A 273 36.12 -16.30 -4.92
N LEU A 274 35.47 -17.45 -4.78
CA LEU A 274 36.07 -18.57 -4.08
C LEU A 274 37.28 -18.98 -4.91
N TYR A 275 38.45 -18.44 -4.55
CA TYR A 275 39.71 -19.07 -4.93
C TYR A 275 39.69 -20.46 -4.32
N THR A 276 39.41 -21.46 -5.16
CA THR A 276 39.65 -22.88 -4.89
C THR A 276 41.14 -23.16 -4.87
#